data_AF-A0AA47EHD0-F1
#
_entry.id   AF-A0AA47EHD0-F1
#
_cell.length_a   1.000
_cell.length_b   1.000
_cell.length_c   1.000
_cell.angle_alpha   90.00
_cell.angle_beta   90.00
_cell.angle_gamma   90.00
#
_symmetry.space_group_name_H-M   'P 1'
#
loop_
_entity.id
_entity.type
_entity.pdbx_description
1 polymer ?
#
loop_
_entity_poly.entity_id
_entity_poly.type
_entity_poly.pdbx_seq_one_letter_code
_entity_poly.pdbx_strand_id
1 'polypeptide(L)'
;MVENEYTNIRDIDLDYWFKEWPVEIINGSLFYDAACDNVVLQLKICNISNENISSVYISVECFDDAGGQMNENDNTVKYFYQDLDVKPNNTFGDNIAVPLTNKNVRKVNIHVEKVVYKNGDIKETNIDEKVNEIPKRTKIDVLGNVLIGELDRIKLEENPYSIEFIPKIIEEVGWICCCGRLNNISALNCCRCGRDKVGQFNIISKEYLEKSYNDYQIYQEKIKVEEAIKQKQKVKKIRIAKITLVLILLVFIIFISIRYIKPAIIKKQQYGSAIKLLDNGKYNEALLRLKQIPEYKDSKALIEKANYQLGMKLMDDKDYLTSIEKFKKVTKTNVEFYASAQNNIELCKKQFIKINVTLANKAISGKEYEEASKYIKEIIKIDSKSADAKNLKSVMSNKIAYATATTLSADHKYKEAAEIYATCNKYDIDMVNNTEYINVLGKYAESLVDKTYINQEDPSNYYTLGDIDNDGLLEVAVYERNSSLSSEIYIPNSIKLLKYINGKYSLMSRVQNDSEDCIKMSISKAKGDINGLFVSGAIGSHSGSQSLYIIKDGELVSALDKSINSVYPSPIKEIDGGKILELSSLERDPKDPSSSNKVGSKILTWYKWDGERGVITAKVEQIH
;
A
#
# COMPACT_ATOMS: atom_id res chain seq x y z
N MET A 1 -11.80 -12.15 -59.96
CA MET A 1 -11.34 -12.39 -58.58
C MET A 1 -12.60 -12.72 -57.81
N VAL A 2 -12.87 -14.00 -57.60
CA VAL A 2 -13.96 -14.43 -56.73
C VAL A 2 -13.48 -14.10 -55.31
N GLU A 3 -14.17 -13.23 -54.59
CA GLU A 3 -13.89 -13.03 -53.17
C GLU A 3 -14.05 -14.38 -52.48
N ASN A 4 -13.03 -14.85 -51.75
CA ASN A 4 -13.14 -16.05 -50.94
C ASN A 4 -14.20 -15.79 -49.86
N GLU A 5 -15.41 -16.28 -50.08
CA GLU A 5 -16.54 -16.10 -49.17
C GLU A 5 -16.48 -17.20 -48.10
N TYR A 6 -15.93 -16.87 -46.93
CA TYR A 6 -16.01 -17.72 -45.75
C TYR A 6 -17.38 -17.54 -45.10
N THR A 7 -18.15 -18.62 -44.98
CA THR A 7 -19.44 -18.60 -44.28
C THR A 7 -19.31 -19.26 -42.92
N ASN A 8 -19.64 -18.55 -41.83
CA ASN A 8 -19.64 -19.16 -40.49
C ASN A 8 -20.71 -20.26 -40.44
N ILE A 9 -20.28 -21.48 -40.09
CA ILE A 9 -21.16 -22.62 -39.90
C ILE A 9 -21.64 -22.66 -38.46
N ARG A 10 -20.69 -22.55 -37.52
CA ARG A 10 -20.95 -22.69 -36.09
C ARG A 10 -19.76 -22.20 -35.26
N ASP A 11 -20.06 -21.51 -34.17
CA ASP A 11 -19.10 -21.25 -33.10
C ASP A 11 -19.00 -22.47 -32.18
N ILE A 12 -17.78 -22.82 -31.80
CA ILE A 12 -17.46 -23.98 -30.98
C ILE A 12 -17.66 -23.63 -29.52
N ASP A 13 -18.37 -24.51 -28.83
CA ASP A 13 -18.53 -24.40 -27.39
C ASP A 13 -17.27 -24.91 -26.67
N LEU A 14 -16.67 -24.05 -25.86
CA LEU A 14 -15.40 -24.28 -25.16
C LEU A 14 -15.64 -24.29 -23.65
N ASP A 15 -16.61 -25.08 -23.21
CA ASP A 15 -17.03 -25.21 -21.80
C ASP A 15 -16.15 -26.16 -20.98
N TYR A 16 -14.95 -26.46 -21.47
CA TYR A 16 -14.00 -27.39 -20.85
C TYR A 16 -12.65 -26.73 -20.56
N TRP A 17 -11.98 -27.19 -19.50
CA TRP A 17 -10.64 -26.75 -19.15
C TRP A 17 -9.71 -27.92 -18.86
N PHE A 18 -8.54 -27.89 -19.50
CA PHE A 18 -7.42 -28.80 -19.23
C PHE A 18 -6.39 -28.10 -18.36
N LYS A 19 -6.16 -28.65 -17.16
CA LYS A 19 -5.28 -28.06 -16.15
C LYS A 19 -3.83 -27.98 -16.63
N GLU A 20 -3.35 -28.99 -17.34
CA GLU A 20 -1.95 -29.10 -17.77
C GLU A 20 -1.63 -28.42 -19.09
N TRP A 21 -2.64 -27.92 -19.81
CA TRP A 21 -2.38 -27.22 -21.07
C TRP A 21 -1.69 -25.88 -20.78
N PRO A 22 -0.55 -25.59 -21.46
CA PRO A 22 0.13 -24.31 -21.34
C PRO A 22 -0.45 -23.24 -22.29
N VAL A 23 -1.53 -23.58 -23.01
CA VAL A 23 -2.30 -22.69 -23.86
C VAL A 23 -3.79 -22.83 -23.54
N GLU A 24 -4.57 -21.83 -23.93
CA GLU A 24 -6.03 -21.89 -23.82
C GLU A 24 -6.69 -21.46 -25.11
N ILE A 25 -7.65 -22.26 -25.55
CA ILE A 25 -8.52 -21.89 -26.66
C ILE A 25 -9.59 -20.96 -26.09
N ILE A 26 -9.55 -19.69 -26.49
CA ILE A 26 -10.49 -18.65 -26.02
C ILE A 26 -11.76 -18.66 -26.88
N ASN A 27 -11.60 -18.90 -28.18
CA ASN A 27 -12.69 -18.93 -29.14
C ASN A 27 -12.34 -19.88 -30.30
N GLY A 28 -13.35 -20.41 -30.97
CA GLY A 28 -13.17 -21.21 -32.17
C GLY A 28 -14.45 -21.26 -33.00
N SER A 29 -14.31 -21.32 -34.32
CA SER A 29 -15.45 -21.38 -35.23
C SER A 29 -15.13 -22.25 -36.44
N LEU A 30 -16.14 -22.94 -36.95
CA LEU A 30 -16.09 -23.63 -38.23
C LEU A 30 -16.61 -22.71 -39.32
N PHE A 31 -15.88 -22.61 -40.42
CA PHE A 31 -16.26 -21.85 -41.61
C PHE A 31 -16.31 -22.76 -42.83
N TYR A 32 -17.27 -22.54 -43.71
CA TYR A 32 -17.27 -23.10 -45.05
C TYR A 32 -16.46 -22.19 -45.96
N ASP A 33 -15.42 -22.73 -46.59
CA ASP A 33 -14.62 -22.09 -47.62
C ASP A 33 -15.16 -22.47 -49.00
N ALA A 34 -15.87 -21.54 -49.64
CA ALA A 34 -16.47 -21.77 -50.95
C ALA A 34 -15.44 -21.95 -52.07
N ALA A 35 -14.21 -21.42 -51.93
CA ALA A 35 -13.17 -21.54 -52.95
C ALA A 35 -12.54 -22.93 -52.97
N CYS A 36 -12.43 -23.57 -51.81
CA CYS A 36 -11.86 -24.91 -51.66
C CYS A 36 -12.90 -26.03 -51.56
N ASP A 37 -14.22 -25.70 -51.59
CA ASP A 37 -15.35 -26.60 -51.29
C ASP A 37 -15.12 -27.43 -50.02
N ASN A 38 -14.71 -26.77 -48.93
CA ASN A 38 -14.30 -27.45 -47.72
C ASN A 38 -14.62 -26.68 -46.43
N VAL A 39 -14.53 -27.35 -45.29
CA VAL A 39 -14.68 -26.73 -43.96
C VAL A 39 -13.30 -26.45 -43.38
N VAL A 40 -13.15 -25.27 -42.79
CA VAL A 40 -11.95 -24.85 -42.06
C VAL A 40 -12.30 -24.53 -40.62
N LEU A 41 -11.37 -24.82 -39.72
CA LEU A 41 -11.43 -24.45 -38.31
C LEU A 41 -10.56 -23.22 -38.07
N GLN A 42 -11.09 -22.20 -37.41
CA GLN A 42 -10.30 -21.07 -36.93
C GLN A 42 -10.33 -21.05 -35.40
N LEU A 43 -9.17 -20.88 -34.77
CA LEU A 43 -9.03 -20.87 -33.32
C LEU A 43 -8.32 -19.61 -32.84
N LYS A 44 -8.85 -18.98 -31.79
CA LYS A 44 -8.12 -17.97 -31.03
C LYS A 44 -7.54 -18.60 -29.78
N ILE A 45 -6.22 -18.67 -29.71
CA ILE A 45 -5.49 -19.37 -28.65
C ILE A 45 -4.64 -18.38 -27.85
N CYS A 46 -4.67 -18.45 -26.53
CA CYS A 46 -3.85 -17.68 -25.60
C CYS A 46 -2.63 -18.48 -25.16
N ASN A 47 -1.46 -17.83 -25.10
CA ASN A 47 -0.37 -18.30 -24.28
C ASN A 47 -0.70 -17.99 -22.79
N ILE A 48 -0.84 -19.03 -21.97
CA ILE A 48 -1.10 -18.92 -20.53
C ILE A 48 0.08 -19.43 -19.68
N SER A 49 1.16 -19.82 -20.33
CA SER A 49 2.42 -20.16 -19.70
C SER A 49 3.22 -18.91 -19.36
N ASN A 50 4.30 -19.08 -18.62
CA ASN A 50 5.21 -17.99 -18.26
C ASN A 50 6.34 -17.79 -19.30
N GLU A 51 6.35 -18.57 -20.38
CA GLU A 51 7.42 -18.56 -21.39
C GLU A 51 6.89 -18.20 -22.78
N ASN A 52 7.75 -17.62 -23.64
CA ASN A 52 7.37 -17.36 -25.03
C ASN A 52 7.20 -18.67 -25.80
N ILE A 53 6.11 -18.81 -26.54
CA ILE A 53 5.82 -20.01 -27.34
C ILE A 53 6.40 -19.85 -28.75
N SER A 54 7.09 -20.89 -29.21
CA SER A 54 7.63 -21.01 -30.57
C SER A 54 6.77 -21.88 -31.48
N SER A 55 6.09 -22.91 -30.95
CA SER A 55 5.12 -23.67 -31.73
C SER A 55 4.09 -24.42 -30.87
N VAL A 56 2.92 -24.68 -31.45
CA VAL A 56 1.81 -25.42 -30.81
C VAL A 56 1.30 -26.49 -31.76
N TYR A 57 1.21 -27.72 -31.29
CA TYR A 57 0.76 -28.90 -32.03
C TYR A 57 -0.63 -29.27 -31.51
N ILE A 58 -1.60 -29.39 -32.43
CA ILE A 58 -2.96 -29.78 -32.09
C ILE A 58 -3.43 -30.96 -32.95
N SER A 59 -4.36 -31.74 -32.42
CA SER A 59 -5.17 -32.70 -33.16
C SER A 59 -6.64 -32.32 -33.04
N VAL A 60 -7.38 -32.44 -34.14
CA VAL A 60 -8.78 -32.05 -34.27
C VAL A 60 -9.57 -33.28 -34.69
N GLU A 61 -10.36 -33.82 -33.77
CA GLU A 61 -11.33 -34.87 -34.07
C GLU A 61 -12.57 -34.27 -34.72
N CYS A 62 -13.08 -34.90 -35.78
CA CYS A 62 -14.11 -34.35 -36.65
C CYS A 62 -15.39 -35.19 -36.62
N PHE A 63 -16.53 -34.53 -36.43
CA PHE A 63 -17.85 -35.17 -36.30
C PHE A 63 -18.89 -34.51 -37.21
N ASP A 64 -19.91 -35.29 -37.59
CA ASP A 64 -21.06 -34.79 -38.36
C ASP A 64 -22.07 -34.05 -37.46
N ASP A 65 -23.21 -33.64 -38.01
CA ASP A 65 -24.28 -32.97 -37.26
C ASP A 65 -25.00 -33.87 -36.25
N ALA A 66 -25.00 -35.19 -36.48
CA ALA A 66 -25.53 -36.19 -35.58
C ALA A 66 -24.54 -36.58 -34.45
N GLY A 67 -23.28 -36.10 -34.53
CA GLY A 67 -22.21 -36.45 -33.60
C GLY A 67 -21.52 -37.78 -33.91
N GLY A 68 -21.77 -38.36 -35.08
CA GLY A 68 -21.04 -39.51 -35.61
C GLY A 68 -19.62 -39.13 -36.01
N GLN A 69 -18.67 -40.04 -35.79
CA GLN A 69 -17.29 -39.89 -36.25
C GLN A 69 -17.24 -39.96 -37.77
N MET A 70 -16.34 -39.17 -38.38
CA MET A 70 -16.04 -39.29 -39.82
C MET A 70 -15.33 -40.63 -40.11
N ASN A 71 -15.26 -41.04 -41.37
CA ASN A 71 -14.54 -42.26 -41.79
C ASN A 71 -13.08 -42.25 -41.27
N GLU A 72 -12.47 -43.43 -41.06
CA GLU A 72 -11.15 -43.58 -40.40
C GLU A 72 -10.05 -42.64 -40.92
N ASN A 73 -10.02 -42.34 -42.23
CA ASN A 73 -9.01 -41.47 -42.84
C ASN A 73 -9.28 -39.95 -42.65
N ASP A 74 -10.50 -39.57 -42.27
CA ASP A 74 -10.96 -38.19 -42.14
C ASP A 74 -11.31 -37.79 -40.69
N ASN A 75 -11.19 -38.73 -39.74
CA ASN A 75 -11.67 -38.54 -38.38
C ASN A 75 -10.78 -37.62 -37.53
N THR A 76 -9.49 -37.52 -37.82
CA THR A 76 -8.56 -36.70 -37.03
C THR A 76 -7.58 -35.93 -37.91
N VAL A 77 -7.54 -34.60 -37.73
CA VAL A 77 -6.65 -33.70 -38.45
C VAL A 77 -5.57 -33.19 -37.51
N LYS A 78 -4.28 -33.36 -37.85
CA LYS A 78 -3.17 -32.76 -37.11
C LYS A 78 -2.79 -31.42 -37.72
N TYR A 79 -2.57 -30.42 -36.89
CA TYR A 79 -2.14 -29.09 -37.32
C TYR A 79 -1.05 -28.52 -36.40
N PHE A 80 -0.14 -27.76 -36.99
CA PHE A 80 1.03 -27.22 -36.29
C PHE A 80 1.12 -25.71 -36.53
N TYR A 81 0.96 -24.93 -35.47
CA TYR A 81 1.29 -23.51 -35.49
C TYR A 81 2.80 -23.38 -35.26
N GLN A 82 3.55 -23.04 -36.31
CA GLN A 82 5.01 -22.92 -36.29
C GLN A 82 5.46 -21.46 -36.47
N ASP A 83 6.74 -21.20 -36.25
CA ASP A 83 7.37 -19.88 -36.38
C ASP A 83 6.71 -18.78 -35.53
N LEU A 84 6.19 -19.17 -34.36
CA LEU A 84 5.56 -18.24 -33.42
C LEU A 84 6.61 -17.51 -32.56
N ASP A 85 6.25 -16.34 -32.04
CA ASP A 85 6.89 -15.68 -30.90
C ASP A 85 5.80 -15.06 -30.00
N VAL A 86 4.99 -15.94 -29.41
CA VAL A 86 3.82 -15.52 -28.63
C VAL A 86 4.22 -15.38 -27.17
N LYS A 87 4.31 -14.14 -26.71
CA LYS A 87 4.56 -13.80 -25.30
C LYS A 87 3.45 -14.31 -24.37
N PRO A 88 3.72 -14.51 -23.07
CA PRO A 88 2.68 -14.74 -22.08
C PRO A 88 1.51 -13.76 -22.21
N ASN A 89 0.29 -14.25 -22.01
CA ASN A 89 -0.98 -13.50 -22.07
C ASN A 89 -1.41 -13.01 -23.48
N ASN A 90 -0.59 -13.22 -24.51
CA ASN A 90 -0.92 -12.86 -25.88
C ASN A 90 -1.64 -13.98 -26.63
N THR A 91 -2.36 -13.62 -27.69
CA THR A 91 -3.13 -14.56 -28.52
C THR A 91 -2.53 -14.77 -29.90
N PHE A 92 -2.89 -15.89 -30.53
CA PHE A 92 -2.55 -16.24 -31.91
C PHE A 92 -3.64 -17.14 -32.53
N GLY A 93 -3.54 -17.40 -33.83
CA GLY A 93 -4.38 -18.35 -34.56
C GLY A 93 -5.69 -17.78 -35.11
N ASP A 94 -6.13 -16.62 -34.62
CA ASP A 94 -7.42 -16.02 -35.00
C ASP A 94 -7.45 -15.46 -36.43
N ASN A 95 -6.33 -15.52 -37.14
CA ASN A 95 -6.16 -15.20 -38.56
C ASN A 95 -5.69 -16.40 -39.40
N ILE A 96 -5.73 -17.62 -38.84
CA ILE A 96 -5.25 -18.84 -39.49
C ILE A 96 -6.43 -19.80 -39.68
N ALA A 97 -6.65 -20.25 -40.91
CA ALA A 97 -7.61 -21.29 -41.24
C ALA A 97 -6.93 -22.66 -41.20
N VAL A 98 -7.39 -23.54 -40.31
CA VAL A 98 -6.97 -24.95 -40.23
C VAL A 98 -7.86 -25.77 -41.17
N PRO A 99 -7.36 -26.24 -42.32
CA PRO A 99 -8.18 -27.01 -43.25
C PRO A 99 -8.53 -28.37 -42.66
N LEU A 100 -9.82 -28.72 -42.69
CA LEU A 100 -10.28 -30.05 -42.31
C LEU A 100 -10.34 -30.96 -43.54
N THR A 101 -10.45 -32.26 -43.34
CA THR A 101 -10.44 -33.25 -44.45
C THR A 101 -11.80 -33.46 -45.10
N ASN A 102 -12.90 -33.07 -44.43
CA ASN A 102 -14.25 -33.34 -44.88
C ASN A 102 -15.18 -32.13 -44.77
N LYS A 103 -15.90 -31.80 -45.85
CA LYS A 103 -16.83 -30.65 -45.89
C LYS A 103 -18.11 -30.81 -45.07
N ASN A 104 -18.39 -32.03 -44.59
CA ASN A 104 -19.56 -32.32 -43.77
C ASN A 104 -19.30 -32.20 -42.26
N VAL A 105 -18.11 -31.75 -41.84
CA VAL A 105 -17.82 -31.53 -40.42
C VAL A 105 -18.73 -30.45 -39.85
N ARG A 106 -19.36 -30.74 -38.71
CA ARG A 106 -20.28 -29.84 -37.99
C ARG A 106 -19.95 -29.72 -36.51
N LYS A 107 -19.11 -30.60 -35.97
CA LYS A 107 -18.58 -30.55 -34.61
C LYS A 107 -17.13 -31.03 -34.60
N VAL A 108 -16.33 -30.46 -33.70
CA VAL A 108 -14.93 -30.86 -33.51
C VAL A 108 -14.61 -31.00 -32.03
N ASN A 109 -13.69 -31.91 -31.69
CA ASN A 109 -12.97 -31.88 -30.42
C ASN A 109 -11.51 -31.52 -30.71
N ILE A 110 -10.96 -30.57 -29.96
CA ILE A 110 -9.59 -30.10 -30.18
C ILE A 110 -8.75 -30.57 -29.00
N HIS A 111 -7.59 -31.13 -29.30
CA HIS A 111 -6.59 -31.51 -28.31
C HIS A 111 -5.27 -30.83 -28.62
N VAL A 112 -4.66 -30.22 -27.60
CA VAL A 112 -3.26 -29.81 -27.68
C VAL A 112 -2.42 -31.08 -27.46
N GLU A 113 -1.46 -31.35 -28.34
CA GLU A 113 -0.54 -32.48 -28.23
C GLU A 113 0.76 -32.08 -27.52
N LYS A 114 1.33 -30.94 -27.92
CA LYS A 114 2.53 -30.37 -27.30
C LYS A 114 2.73 -28.90 -27.63
N VAL A 115 3.50 -28.23 -26.79
CA VAL A 115 3.91 -26.83 -26.94
C VAL A 115 5.42 -26.73 -26.79
N VAL A 116 6.06 -26.04 -27.74
CA VAL A 116 7.51 -25.81 -27.73
C VAL A 116 7.76 -24.34 -27.41
N TYR A 117 8.59 -24.09 -26.41
CA TYR A 117 8.94 -22.74 -25.95
C TYR A 117 10.20 -22.21 -26.65
N LYS A 118 10.39 -20.89 -26.62
CA LYS A 118 11.57 -20.22 -27.19
C LYS A 118 12.88 -20.58 -26.49
N ASN A 119 12.82 -21.01 -25.23
CA ASN A 119 13.98 -21.49 -24.48
C ASN A 119 14.41 -22.92 -24.89
N GLY A 120 13.64 -23.61 -25.75
CA GLY A 120 13.89 -24.97 -26.21
C GLY A 120 13.11 -26.06 -25.46
N ASP A 121 12.45 -25.72 -24.35
CA ASP A 121 11.66 -26.67 -23.57
C ASP A 121 10.40 -27.10 -24.33
N ILE A 122 9.99 -28.34 -24.09
CA ILE A 122 8.79 -28.95 -24.70
C ILE A 122 7.86 -29.42 -23.58
N LYS A 123 6.62 -28.93 -23.58
CA LYS A 123 5.55 -29.45 -22.73
C LYS A 123 4.61 -30.30 -23.57
N GLU A 124 4.68 -31.61 -23.38
CA GLU A 124 3.69 -32.56 -23.92
C GLU A 124 2.44 -32.55 -23.03
N THR A 125 1.28 -32.74 -23.65
CA THR A 125 -0.02 -32.73 -22.97
C THR A 125 -0.69 -34.09 -23.13
N ASN A 126 -1.25 -34.61 -22.04
CA ASN A 126 -1.91 -35.92 -22.05
C ASN A 126 -3.35 -35.77 -22.54
N ILE A 127 -3.73 -36.56 -23.55
CA ILE A 127 -5.08 -36.59 -24.14
C ILE A 127 -6.08 -37.25 -23.19
N ASP A 128 -5.63 -38.16 -22.31
CA ASP A 128 -6.47 -38.93 -21.39
C ASP A 128 -6.79 -38.20 -20.06
N GLU A 129 -6.33 -36.97 -19.88
CA GLU A 129 -6.64 -36.20 -18.67
C GLU A 129 -8.12 -35.81 -18.60
N LYS A 130 -8.72 -35.97 -17.41
CA LYS A 130 -10.12 -35.60 -17.16
C LYS A 130 -10.35 -34.12 -17.43
N VAL A 131 -11.22 -33.85 -18.39
CA VAL A 131 -11.87 -32.54 -18.56
C VAL A 131 -12.50 -32.15 -17.24
N ASN A 132 -12.07 -31.02 -16.68
CA ASN A 132 -12.74 -30.45 -15.53
C ASN A 132 -13.86 -29.52 -16.01
N GLU A 133 -15.06 -29.70 -15.47
CA GLU A 133 -16.15 -28.73 -15.67
C GLU A 133 -15.68 -27.36 -15.17
N ILE A 134 -15.85 -26.33 -16.01
CA ILE A 134 -15.54 -24.97 -15.59
C ILE A 134 -16.51 -24.58 -14.47
N PRO A 135 -16.01 -24.17 -13.28
CA PRO A 135 -16.90 -23.78 -12.20
C PRO A 135 -17.84 -22.64 -12.60
N LYS A 136 -19.06 -22.65 -12.05
CA LYS A 136 -20.08 -21.64 -12.38
C LYS A 136 -19.58 -20.21 -12.10
N ARG A 137 -19.64 -19.37 -13.13
CA ARG A 137 -19.21 -17.96 -13.11
C ARG A 137 -20.42 -17.03 -12.93
N THR A 138 -20.24 -15.93 -12.21
CA THR A 138 -21.27 -14.88 -12.07
C THR A 138 -20.96 -13.75 -13.03
N LYS A 139 -21.87 -13.46 -13.98
CA LYS A 139 -21.71 -12.33 -14.92
C LYS A 139 -21.71 -10.99 -14.18
N ILE A 140 -20.95 -10.03 -14.71
CA ILE A 140 -20.77 -8.69 -14.12
C ILE A 140 -22.09 -7.89 -14.03
N ASP A 141 -23.06 -8.21 -14.88
CA ASP A 141 -24.39 -7.58 -14.98
C ASP A 141 -25.15 -7.51 -13.65
N VAL A 142 -24.84 -8.40 -12.70
CA VAL A 142 -25.41 -8.40 -11.34
C VAL A 142 -25.15 -7.11 -10.56
N LEU A 143 -24.13 -6.33 -10.94
CA LEU A 143 -23.82 -5.02 -10.34
C LEU A 143 -24.77 -3.91 -10.80
N GLY A 144 -25.46 -4.11 -11.93
CA GLY A 144 -26.32 -3.12 -12.56
C GLY A 144 -25.57 -1.99 -13.28
N ASN A 145 -26.27 -1.33 -14.21
CA ASN A 145 -25.67 -0.36 -15.15
C ASN A 145 -24.93 0.80 -14.48
N VAL A 146 -25.38 1.24 -13.29
CA VAL A 146 -24.75 2.35 -12.56
C VAL A 146 -23.33 1.98 -12.11
N LEU A 147 -23.17 0.80 -11.49
CA LEU A 147 -21.88 0.36 -10.98
C LEU A 147 -20.95 -0.13 -12.09
N ILE A 148 -21.50 -0.67 -13.18
CA ILE A 148 -20.73 -0.98 -14.39
C ILE A 148 -20.18 0.32 -15.01
N GLY A 149 -21.01 1.36 -15.14
CA GLY A 149 -20.54 2.66 -15.61
C GLY A 149 -19.48 3.28 -14.68
N GLU A 150 -19.57 3.03 -13.37
CA GLU A 150 -18.54 3.42 -12.42
C GLU A 150 -17.23 2.64 -12.61
N LEU A 151 -17.32 1.33 -12.87
CA LEU A 151 -16.18 0.47 -13.19
C LEU A 151 -15.44 0.95 -14.45
N ASP A 152 -16.19 1.36 -15.48
CA ASP A 152 -15.65 1.96 -16.70
C ASP A 152 -14.98 3.31 -16.42
N ARG A 153 -15.55 4.11 -15.50
CA ARG A 153 -15.00 5.41 -15.10
C ARG A 153 -13.66 5.27 -14.38
N ILE A 154 -13.54 4.33 -13.46
CA ILE A 154 -12.33 4.14 -12.65
C ILE A 154 -11.18 3.50 -13.43
N LYS A 155 -11.45 2.90 -14.61
CA LYS A 155 -10.48 2.34 -15.55
C LYS A 155 -9.40 1.50 -14.86
N LEU A 156 -9.77 0.28 -14.48
CA LEU A 156 -8.87 -0.68 -13.85
C LEU A 156 -7.50 -0.81 -14.53
N GLU A 157 -7.49 -0.84 -15.87
CA GLU A 157 -6.30 -0.87 -16.74
C GLU A 157 -6.76 -0.95 -18.20
N GLU A 158 -5.98 -0.43 -19.15
CA GLU A 158 -6.15 -0.79 -20.57
C GLU A 158 -5.74 -2.25 -20.76
N ASN A 159 -6.68 -3.08 -21.20
CA ASN A 159 -6.46 -4.51 -21.33
C ASN A 159 -7.26 -5.05 -22.53
N PRO A 160 -6.69 -5.94 -23.35
CA PRO A 160 -7.39 -6.49 -24.51
C PRO A 160 -8.53 -7.45 -24.13
N TYR A 161 -8.61 -7.87 -22.87
CA TYR A 161 -9.68 -8.73 -22.36
C TYR A 161 -10.72 -7.92 -21.57
N SER A 162 -11.98 -8.13 -21.95
CA SER A 162 -13.18 -7.60 -21.31
C SER A 162 -13.31 -8.04 -19.85
N ILE A 163 -13.96 -7.20 -19.05
CA ILE A 163 -14.42 -7.55 -17.70
C ILE A 163 -15.85 -8.09 -17.85
N GLU A 164 -16.01 -9.40 -17.71
CA GLU A 164 -17.29 -10.08 -17.96
C GLU A 164 -17.88 -10.74 -16.71
N PHE A 165 -17.04 -11.05 -15.72
CA PHE A 165 -17.44 -11.83 -14.55
C PHE A 165 -16.98 -11.18 -13.25
N ILE A 166 -17.68 -11.51 -12.17
CA ILE A 166 -17.27 -11.17 -10.80
C ILE A 166 -16.10 -12.07 -10.39
N PRO A 167 -14.94 -11.51 -10.00
CA PRO A 167 -13.84 -12.30 -9.47
C PRO A 167 -14.27 -13.10 -8.24
N LYS A 168 -13.88 -14.37 -8.18
CA LYS A 168 -14.30 -15.26 -7.09
C LYS A 168 -13.24 -16.30 -6.76
N ILE A 169 -12.99 -16.52 -5.47
CA ILE A 169 -12.19 -17.65 -4.99
C ILE A 169 -13.09 -18.89 -4.94
N ILE A 170 -12.56 -20.00 -5.43
CA ILE A 170 -13.18 -21.32 -5.36
C ILE A 170 -12.24 -22.17 -4.54
N GLU A 171 -12.65 -22.49 -3.32
CA GLU A 171 -11.87 -23.26 -2.35
C GLU A 171 -11.30 -24.53 -3.00
N GLU A 172 -10.03 -24.81 -2.73
CA GLU A 172 -9.26 -25.97 -3.23
C GLU A 172 -9.08 -26.06 -4.76
N VAL A 173 -9.79 -25.26 -5.55
CA VAL A 173 -9.72 -25.27 -7.02
C VAL A 173 -8.84 -24.13 -7.54
N GLY A 174 -9.07 -22.90 -7.07
CA GLY A 174 -8.38 -21.72 -7.61
C GLY A 174 -9.15 -20.42 -7.49
N TRP A 175 -8.90 -19.48 -8.39
CA TRP A 175 -9.65 -18.23 -8.45
C TRP A 175 -10.03 -17.83 -9.88
N ILE A 176 -11.27 -17.38 -10.04
CA ILE A 176 -11.82 -16.89 -11.30
C ILE A 176 -11.47 -15.40 -11.42
N CYS A 177 -10.82 -15.04 -12.53
CA CYS A 177 -10.58 -13.67 -12.92
C CYS A 177 -11.83 -13.03 -13.55
N CYS A 178 -11.91 -11.71 -13.54
CA CYS A 178 -12.97 -10.97 -14.22
C CYS A 178 -13.06 -11.20 -15.73
N CYS A 179 -11.99 -11.67 -16.39
CA CYS A 179 -12.03 -12.12 -17.79
C CYS A 179 -12.63 -13.54 -17.97
N GLY A 180 -13.00 -14.20 -16.87
CA GLY A 180 -13.60 -15.53 -16.85
C GLY A 180 -12.61 -16.69 -16.74
N ARG A 181 -11.29 -16.41 -16.66
CA ARG A 181 -10.25 -17.44 -16.54
C ARG A 181 -10.12 -17.96 -15.11
N LEU A 182 -10.05 -19.28 -14.96
CA LEU A 182 -9.64 -19.94 -13.71
C LEU A 182 -8.12 -20.02 -13.60
N ASN A 183 -7.60 -19.57 -12.46
CA ASN A 183 -6.17 -19.52 -12.16
C ASN A 183 -5.89 -20.37 -10.93
N ASN A 184 -4.65 -20.85 -10.81
CA ASN A 184 -4.18 -21.51 -9.60
C ASN A 184 -4.38 -20.58 -8.38
N ILE A 185 -4.75 -21.14 -7.23
CA ILE A 185 -5.00 -20.39 -6.00
C ILE A 185 -3.83 -19.48 -5.60
N SER A 186 -2.59 -19.92 -5.83
CA SER A 186 -1.35 -19.19 -5.52
C SER A 186 -0.97 -18.13 -6.55
N ALA A 187 -1.57 -18.14 -7.75
CA ALA A 187 -1.23 -17.19 -8.80
C ALA A 187 -1.64 -15.77 -8.40
N LEU A 188 -0.69 -14.83 -8.47
CA LEU A 188 -0.92 -13.41 -8.15
C LEU A 188 -1.58 -12.65 -9.30
N ASN A 189 -1.37 -13.10 -10.54
CA ASN A 189 -1.91 -12.49 -11.75
C ASN A 189 -2.70 -13.51 -12.56
N CYS A 190 -3.66 -13.03 -13.36
CA CYS A 190 -4.38 -13.88 -14.27
C CYS A 190 -3.45 -14.39 -15.38
N CYS A 191 -3.35 -15.72 -15.56
CA CYS A 191 -2.55 -16.32 -16.63
C CYS A 191 -3.08 -16.03 -18.04
N ARG A 192 -4.34 -15.59 -18.19
CA ARG A 192 -4.90 -15.15 -19.48
C ARG A 192 -4.70 -13.66 -19.72
N CYS A 193 -5.23 -12.80 -18.84
CA CYS A 193 -5.29 -11.36 -19.09
C CYS A 193 -4.24 -10.52 -18.35
N GLY A 194 -3.42 -11.14 -17.50
CA GLY A 194 -2.37 -10.45 -16.74
C GLY A 194 -2.84 -9.63 -15.54
N ARG A 195 -4.15 -9.35 -15.39
CA ARG A 195 -4.69 -8.53 -14.30
C ARG A 195 -4.34 -9.11 -12.92
N ASP A 196 -3.97 -8.23 -11.99
CA ASP A 196 -3.65 -8.57 -10.61
C ASP A 196 -4.86 -9.13 -9.84
N LYS A 197 -4.64 -10.19 -9.06
CA LYS A 197 -5.67 -10.87 -8.27
C LYS A 197 -6.22 -9.94 -7.18
N VAL A 198 -5.37 -9.28 -6.41
CA VAL A 198 -5.82 -8.49 -5.26
C VAL A 198 -6.56 -7.24 -5.72
N GLY A 199 -6.03 -6.54 -6.72
CA GLY A 199 -6.59 -5.33 -7.30
C GLY A 199 -7.99 -5.55 -7.85
N GLN A 200 -8.19 -6.59 -8.65
CA GLN A 200 -9.51 -6.86 -9.22
C GLN A 200 -10.55 -7.28 -8.16
N PHE A 201 -10.16 -8.04 -7.13
CA PHE A 201 -11.08 -8.43 -6.05
C PHE A 201 -11.49 -7.23 -5.18
N ASN A 202 -10.56 -6.31 -4.94
CA ASN A 202 -10.85 -5.11 -4.16
C ASN A 202 -11.76 -4.15 -4.91
N ILE A 203 -11.51 -3.97 -6.22
CA ILE A 203 -12.20 -2.96 -7.03
C ILE A 203 -13.52 -3.48 -7.61
N ILE A 204 -13.55 -4.71 -8.12
CA ILE A 204 -14.75 -5.32 -8.71
C ILE A 204 -15.59 -5.95 -7.59
N SER A 205 -15.95 -5.13 -6.61
CA SER A 205 -16.87 -5.47 -5.54
C SER A 205 -17.97 -4.42 -5.49
N LYS A 206 -19.17 -4.87 -5.09
CA LYS A 206 -20.33 -3.97 -5.00
C LYS A 206 -20.06 -2.85 -3.99
N GLU A 207 -19.51 -3.21 -2.82
CA GLU A 207 -19.21 -2.26 -1.75
C GLU A 207 -18.22 -1.17 -2.19
N TYR A 208 -17.16 -1.55 -2.89
CA TYR A 208 -16.16 -0.59 -3.38
C TYR A 208 -16.76 0.34 -4.43
N LEU A 209 -17.47 -0.21 -5.42
CA LEU A 209 -18.04 0.58 -6.52
C LEU A 209 -19.14 1.52 -6.02
N GLU A 210 -19.98 1.10 -5.08
CA GLU A 210 -20.98 1.97 -4.45
C GLU A 210 -20.31 3.14 -3.72
N LYS A 211 -19.24 2.86 -2.96
CA LYS A 211 -18.48 3.92 -2.28
C LYS A 211 -17.85 4.88 -3.30
N SER A 212 -17.18 4.35 -4.32
CA SER A 212 -16.50 5.16 -5.36
C SER A 212 -17.50 6.04 -6.11
N TYR A 213 -18.66 5.48 -6.48
CA TYR A 213 -19.73 6.22 -7.14
C TYR A 213 -20.27 7.35 -6.27
N ASN A 214 -20.54 7.08 -4.98
CA ASN A 214 -21.02 8.09 -4.04
C ASN A 214 -20.00 9.23 -3.83
N ASP A 215 -18.72 8.88 -3.66
CA ASP A 215 -17.63 9.86 -3.54
C ASP A 215 -17.55 10.75 -4.79
N TYR A 216 -17.74 10.16 -5.99
CA TYR A 216 -17.78 10.90 -7.25
C TYR A 216 -19.00 11.83 -7.36
N GLN A 217 -20.18 11.40 -6.94
CA GLN A 217 -21.38 12.26 -6.93
C GLN A 217 -21.18 13.50 -6.03
N ILE A 218 -20.64 13.30 -4.83
CA ILE A 218 -20.32 14.39 -3.88
C ILE A 218 -19.30 15.35 -4.50
N TYR A 219 -18.30 14.82 -5.19
CA TYR A 219 -17.30 15.63 -5.89
C TYR A 219 -17.92 16.49 -7.01
N GLN A 220 -18.78 15.91 -7.83
CA GLN A 220 -19.50 16.62 -8.89
C GLN A 220 -20.42 17.71 -8.34
N GLU A 221 -21.10 17.47 -7.23
CA GLU A 221 -21.93 18.48 -6.58
C GLU A 221 -21.10 19.66 -6.06
N LYS A 222 -19.93 19.40 -5.47
CA LYS A 222 -18.99 20.45 -5.04
C LYS A 222 -18.56 21.33 -6.21
N ILE A 223 -18.21 20.74 -7.36
CA ILE A 223 -17.84 21.50 -8.56
C ILE A 223 -19.01 22.39 -9.01
N LYS A 224 -20.23 21.85 -9.11
CA LYS A 224 -21.41 22.62 -9.52
C LYS A 224 -21.67 23.81 -8.58
N VAL A 225 -21.53 23.62 -7.27
CA VAL A 225 -21.67 24.69 -6.27
C VAL A 225 -20.57 25.75 -6.44
N GLU A 226 -19.31 25.33 -6.61
CA GLU A 226 -18.20 26.27 -6.84
C GLU A 226 -18.36 27.07 -8.13
N GLU A 227 -18.78 26.44 -9.22
CA GLU A 227 -19.04 27.10 -10.50
C GLU A 227 -20.20 28.09 -10.39
N ALA A 228 -21.29 27.72 -9.70
CA ALA A 228 -22.40 28.62 -9.43
C ALA A 228 -21.97 29.83 -8.58
N ILE A 229 -21.11 29.62 -7.58
CA ILE A 229 -20.52 30.71 -6.78
C ILE A 229 -19.63 31.61 -7.67
N LYS A 230 -18.75 31.02 -8.50
CA LYS A 230 -17.91 31.77 -9.45
C LYS A 230 -18.74 32.57 -10.44
N GLN A 231 -19.85 32.02 -10.95
CA GLN A 231 -20.74 32.71 -11.87
C GLN A 231 -21.50 33.86 -11.17
N LYS A 232 -22.04 33.63 -9.96
CA LYS A 232 -22.63 34.70 -9.12
C LYS A 232 -21.62 35.81 -8.82
N GLN A 233 -20.36 35.47 -8.53
CA GLN A 233 -19.29 36.42 -8.31
C GLN A 233 -18.90 37.19 -9.59
N LYS A 234 -18.84 36.53 -10.77
CA LYS A 234 -18.62 37.18 -12.07
C LYS A 234 -19.73 38.18 -12.37
N VAL A 235 -21.00 37.80 -12.21
CA VAL A 235 -22.15 38.71 -12.39
C VAL A 235 -22.10 39.88 -11.40
N LYS A 236 -21.76 39.64 -10.13
CA LYS A 236 -21.58 40.69 -9.12
C LYS A 236 -20.43 41.64 -9.48
N LYS A 237 -19.29 41.13 -9.94
CA LYS A 237 -18.15 41.93 -10.42
C LYS A 237 -18.51 42.78 -11.64
N ILE A 238 -19.23 42.23 -12.62
CA ILE A 238 -19.70 42.97 -13.80
C ILE A 238 -20.69 44.07 -13.40
N ARG A 239 -21.63 43.76 -12.48
CA ARG A 239 -22.60 44.74 -11.98
C ARG A 239 -21.91 45.89 -11.24
N ILE A 240 -20.92 45.58 -10.40
CA ILE A 240 -20.08 46.59 -9.72
C ILE A 240 -19.30 47.39 -10.77
N ALA A 241 -18.62 46.76 -11.72
CA ALA A 241 -17.84 47.45 -12.76
C ALA A 241 -18.70 48.39 -13.62
N LYS A 242 -19.94 48.02 -13.95
CA LYS A 242 -20.91 48.90 -14.64
C LYS A 242 -21.26 50.13 -13.81
N ILE A 243 -21.52 49.95 -12.51
CA ILE A 243 -21.78 51.06 -11.57
C ILE A 243 -20.53 51.93 -11.41
N THR A 244 -19.34 51.32 -11.31
CA THR A 244 -18.06 52.03 -11.21
C THR A 244 -17.75 52.82 -12.49
N LEU A 245 -18.06 52.30 -13.67
CA LEU A 245 -17.88 53.01 -14.95
C LEU A 245 -18.79 54.25 -15.04
N VAL A 246 -20.06 54.13 -14.61
CA VAL A 246 -21.00 55.28 -14.55
C VAL A 246 -20.54 56.31 -13.51
N LEU A 247 -20.05 55.86 -12.35
CA LEU A 247 -19.46 56.74 -11.34
C LEU A 247 -18.16 57.39 -11.82
N ILE A 248 -17.31 56.69 -12.58
CA ILE A 248 -16.09 57.23 -13.18
C ILE A 248 -16.45 58.28 -14.24
N LEU A 249 -17.47 58.06 -15.07
CA LEU A 249 -17.95 59.05 -16.05
C LEU A 249 -18.53 60.30 -15.36
N LEU A 250 -19.30 60.14 -14.29
CA LEU A 250 -19.80 61.24 -13.46
C LEU A 250 -18.65 62.00 -12.77
N VAL A 251 -17.67 61.28 -12.23
CA VAL A 251 -16.46 61.87 -11.64
C VAL A 251 -15.58 62.51 -12.70
N PHE A 252 -15.54 62.03 -13.94
CA PHE A 252 -14.80 62.63 -15.06
C PHE A 252 -15.39 63.96 -15.49
N ILE A 253 -16.73 64.07 -15.52
CA ILE A 253 -17.46 65.33 -15.74
C ILE A 253 -17.17 66.32 -14.59
N ILE A 254 -17.19 65.83 -13.34
CA ILE A 254 -16.86 66.64 -12.15
C ILE A 254 -15.36 67.01 -12.10
N PHE A 255 -14.47 66.16 -12.61
CA PHE A 255 -13.02 66.33 -12.65
C PHE A 255 -12.60 67.38 -13.68
N ILE A 256 -13.26 67.46 -14.83
CA ILE A 256 -13.05 68.53 -15.83
C ILE A 256 -13.37 69.90 -15.23
N SER A 257 -14.42 70.01 -14.39
CA SER A 257 -14.77 71.23 -13.66
C SER A 257 -13.83 71.57 -12.48
N ILE A 258 -13.17 70.58 -11.87
CA ILE A 258 -12.24 70.79 -10.74
C ILE A 258 -10.80 71.09 -11.22
N ARG A 259 -10.42 70.63 -12.42
CA ARG A 259 -9.06 70.67 -13.00
C ARG A 259 -8.43 72.06 -13.04
N TYR A 260 -9.23 73.12 -13.11
CA TYR A 260 -8.72 74.46 -13.43
C TYR A 260 -8.60 75.42 -12.24
N ILE A 261 -9.05 75.09 -11.01
CA ILE A 261 -9.08 76.11 -9.92
C ILE A 261 -8.45 75.70 -8.56
N LYS A 262 -8.24 74.42 -8.20
CA LYS A 262 -7.89 74.06 -6.79
C LYS A 262 -6.64 73.20 -6.45
N PRO A 263 -5.52 73.11 -7.20
CA PRO A 263 -4.46 72.15 -6.82
C PRO A 263 -3.60 72.54 -5.60
N ALA A 264 -3.42 73.83 -5.30
CA ALA A 264 -2.45 74.27 -4.28
C ALA A 264 -3.04 74.42 -2.86
N ILE A 265 -4.28 74.90 -2.74
CA ILE A 265 -4.93 75.18 -1.44
C ILE A 265 -5.34 73.89 -0.72
N ILE A 266 -5.84 72.91 -1.46
CA ILE A 266 -6.30 71.62 -0.91
C ILE A 266 -5.14 70.81 -0.34
N LYS A 267 -3.99 70.78 -1.02
CA LYS A 267 -2.79 70.05 -0.54
C LYS A 267 -2.29 70.58 0.80
N LYS A 268 -2.25 71.91 0.98
CA LYS A 268 -1.83 72.55 2.24
C LYS A 268 -2.79 72.23 3.41
N GLN A 269 -4.10 72.27 3.17
CA GLN A 269 -5.11 71.96 4.20
C GLN A 269 -5.07 70.48 4.62
N GLN A 270 -4.98 69.56 3.64
CA GLN A 270 -4.92 68.13 3.92
C GLN A 270 -3.65 67.75 4.70
N TYR A 271 -2.51 68.33 4.34
CA TYR A 271 -1.24 68.14 5.05
C TYR A 271 -1.30 68.63 6.50
N GLY A 272 -1.78 69.85 6.74
CA GLY A 272 -1.91 70.39 8.10
C GLY A 272 -2.91 69.60 8.97
N SER A 273 -4.00 69.11 8.37
CA SER A 273 -4.94 68.22 9.07
C SER A 273 -4.32 66.86 9.39
N ALA A 274 -3.50 66.31 8.49
CA ALA A 274 -2.85 65.02 8.72
C ALA A 274 -1.85 65.05 9.88
N ILE A 275 -1.06 66.13 9.99
CA ILE A 275 -0.12 66.31 11.12
C ILE A 275 -0.87 66.32 12.44
N LYS A 276 -1.93 67.13 12.57
CA LYS A 276 -2.75 67.17 13.79
C LYS A 276 -3.34 65.80 14.14
N LEU A 277 -3.71 64.99 13.15
CA LEU A 277 -4.24 63.64 13.38
C LEU A 277 -3.13 62.68 13.83
N LEU A 278 -1.91 62.80 13.30
CA LEU A 278 -0.74 62.04 13.75
C LEU A 278 -0.40 62.35 15.20
N ASP A 279 -0.33 63.63 15.56
CA ASP A 279 0.03 64.09 16.91
C ASP A 279 -1.01 63.63 17.95
N ASN A 280 -2.28 63.47 17.53
CA ASN A 280 -3.37 62.96 18.38
C ASN A 280 -3.51 61.43 18.35
N GLY A 281 -2.56 60.69 17.77
CA GLY A 281 -2.60 59.21 17.69
C GLY A 281 -3.68 58.63 16.77
N LYS A 282 -4.33 59.46 15.94
CA LYS A 282 -5.39 59.06 14.99
C LYS A 282 -4.80 58.60 13.66
N TYR A 283 -3.99 57.55 13.72
CA TYR A 283 -3.14 57.11 12.59
C TYR A 283 -3.92 56.73 11.33
N ASN A 284 -5.06 56.04 11.44
CA ASN A 284 -5.88 55.67 10.28
C ASN A 284 -6.46 56.90 9.56
N GLU A 285 -6.95 57.88 10.31
CA GLU A 285 -7.46 59.14 9.75
C GLU A 285 -6.34 59.95 9.10
N ALA A 286 -5.16 60.00 9.73
CA ALA A 286 -3.97 60.64 9.15
C ALA A 286 -3.55 59.98 7.83
N LEU A 287 -3.49 58.64 7.77
CA LEU A 287 -3.16 57.89 6.56
C LEU A 287 -4.13 58.17 5.41
N LEU A 288 -5.43 58.30 5.68
CA LEU A 288 -6.44 58.65 4.68
C LEU A 288 -6.17 60.03 4.06
N ARG A 289 -5.71 61.00 4.85
CA ARG A 289 -5.39 62.35 4.37
C ARG A 289 -4.05 62.39 3.63
N LEU A 290 -3.00 61.74 4.15
CA LEU A 290 -1.67 61.75 3.54
C LEU A 290 -1.62 61.00 2.21
N LYS A 291 -2.35 59.89 2.06
CA LYS A 291 -2.41 59.12 0.79
C LYS A 291 -3.02 59.91 -0.38
N GLN A 292 -3.76 60.99 -0.10
CA GLN A 292 -4.28 61.89 -1.14
C GLN A 292 -3.22 62.86 -1.68
N ILE A 293 -2.08 62.98 -0.97
CA ILE A 293 -1.01 63.94 -1.27
C ILE A 293 0.41 63.34 -1.11
N PRO A 294 0.71 62.16 -1.69
CA PRO A 294 1.95 61.43 -1.42
C PRO A 294 3.24 62.19 -1.78
N GLU A 295 3.18 63.04 -2.81
CA GLU A 295 4.30 63.84 -3.32
C GLU A 295 4.36 65.27 -2.74
N TYR A 296 3.48 65.62 -1.81
CA TYR A 296 3.45 66.96 -1.21
C TYR A 296 4.32 67.01 0.04
N LYS A 297 5.40 67.81 0.01
CA LYS A 297 6.38 67.92 1.10
C LYS A 297 6.93 66.53 1.50
N ASP A 298 7.04 66.27 2.79
CA ASP A 298 7.47 65.02 3.41
C ASP A 298 6.30 64.05 3.68
N SER A 299 5.15 64.21 3.00
CA SER A 299 3.98 63.33 3.21
C SER A 299 4.32 61.84 3.10
N LYS A 300 5.24 61.47 2.20
CA LYS A 300 5.74 60.10 2.09
C LYS A 300 6.40 59.60 3.38
N ALA A 301 7.28 60.40 3.99
CA ALA A 301 7.92 60.07 5.26
C ALA A 301 6.89 60.02 6.41
N LEU A 302 5.90 60.93 6.41
CA LEU A 302 4.81 60.93 7.39
C LEU A 302 3.86 59.73 7.24
N ILE A 303 3.63 59.22 6.02
CA ILE A 303 2.88 57.97 5.79
C ILE A 303 3.61 56.79 6.43
N GLU A 304 4.92 56.71 6.24
CA GLU A 304 5.74 55.65 6.82
C GLU A 304 5.77 55.75 8.36
N LYS A 305 5.94 56.96 8.92
CA LYS A 305 5.83 57.22 10.37
C LYS A 305 4.46 56.81 10.93
N ALA A 306 3.38 57.19 10.26
CA ALA A 306 2.02 56.84 10.66
C ALA A 306 1.79 55.32 10.66
N ASN A 307 2.31 54.60 9.66
CA ASN A 307 2.23 53.14 9.63
C ASN A 307 3.08 52.51 10.73
N TYR A 308 4.28 53.02 10.99
CA TYR A 308 5.14 52.53 12.08
C TYR A 308 4.44 52.67 13.45
N GLN A 309 3.94 53.87 13.77
CA GLN A 309 3.26 54.13 15.05
C GLN A 309 1.96 53.34 15.20
N LEU A 310 1.20 53.15 14.11
CA LEU A 310 0.04 52.27 14.12
C LEU A 310 0.44 50.80 14.33
N GLY A 311 1.53 50.35 13.70
CA GLY A 311 2.09 49.02 13.91
C GLY A 311 2.47 48.77 15.36
N MET A 312 3.12 49.74 16.01
CA MET A 312 3.45 49.70 17.44
C MET A 312 2.18 49.53 18.30
N LYS A 313 1.16 50.37 18.08
CA LYS A 313 -0.11 50.26 18.81
C LYS A 313 -0.77 48.89 18.63
N LEU A 314 -0.82 48.39 17.40
CA LEU A 314 -1.41 47.08 17.10
C LEU A 314 -0.62 45.93 17.74
N MET A 315 0.70 46.07 17.84
CA MET A 315 1.56 45.11 18.55
C MET A 315 1.23 45.09 20.05
N ASP A 316 1.03 46.26 20.67
CA ASP A 316 0.61 46.38 22.07
C ASP A 316 -0.80 45.80 22.29
N ASP A 317 -1.70 46.01 21.32
CA ASP A 317 -3.05 45.42 21.28
C ASP A 317 -3.02 43.91 20.95
N LYS A 318 -1.84 43.31 20.73
CA LYS A 318 -1.60 41.89 20.36
C LYS A 318 -2.19 41.48 19.01
N ASP A 319 -2.58 42.44 18.17
CA ASP A 319 -2.92 42.21 16.76
C ASP A 319 -1.63 42.17 15.92
N TYR A 320 -0.86 41.10 16.12
CA TYR A 320 0.46 40.93 15.50
C TYR A 320 0.40 40.85 13.97
N LEU A 321 -0.66 40.26 13.40
CA LEU A 321 -0.79 40.11 11.95
C LEU A 321 -1.00 41.46 11.28
N THR A 322 -1.96 42.26 11.79
CA THR A 322 -2.18 43.60 11.25
C THR A 322 -0.98 44.49 11.53
N SER A 323 -0.34 44.36 12.70
CA SER A 323 0.90 45.06 13.04
C SER A 323 2.03 44.81 12.03
N ILE A 324 2.30 43.54 11.68
CA ILE A 324 3.27 43.14 10.65
C ILE A 324 2.97 43.83 9.32
N GLU A 325 1.70 43.83 8.88
CA GLU A 325 1.30 44.47 7.63
C GLU A 325 1.51 46.00 7.64
N LYS A 326 1.42 46.65 8.81
CA LYS A 326 1.76 48.07 8.95
C LYS A 326 3.27 48.29 8.91
N PHE A 327 4.05 47.51 9.65
CA PHE A 327 5.51 47.64 9.64
C PHE A 327 6.11 47.39 8.25
N LYS A 328 5.54 46.47 7.45
CA LYS A 328 5.93 46.25 6.04
C LYS A 328 5.74 47.47 5.13
N LYS A 329 4.95 48.47 5.53
CA LYS A 329 4.78 49.72 4.77
C LYS A 329 5.92 50.73 5.02
N VAL A 330 6.80 50.49 5.99
CA VAL A 330 8.01 51.29 6.21
C VAL A 330 9.09 50.77 5.26
N THR A 331 9.62 51.65 4.40
CA THR A 331 10.56 51.26 3.35
C THR A 331 12.00 51.52 3.77
N LYS A 332 12.97 50.90 3.08
CA LYS A 332 14.41 51.11 3.34
C LYS A 332 14.86 52.57 3.18
N THR A 333 14.06 53.41 2.50
CA THR A 333 14.35 54.84 2.34
C THR A 333 14.13 55.64 3.62
N ASN A 334 13.34 55.12 4.57
CA ASN A 334 13.14 55.73 5.88
C ASN A 334 14.11 55.12 6.90
N VAL A 335 15.30 55.72 6.97
CA VAL A 335 16.39 55.29 7.86
C VAL A 335 16.05 55.40 9.35
N GLU A 336 15.11 56.25 9.75
CA GLU A 336 14.69 56.42 11.15
C GLU A 336 13.95 55.19 11.67
N PHE A 337 13.00 54.65 10.88
CA PHE A 337 12.10 53.61 11.37
C PHE A 337 12.34 52.23 10.76
N TYR A 338 13.05 52.11 9.64
CA TYR A 338 13.14 50.84 8.92
C TYR A 338 13.75 49.70 9.77
N ALA A 339 14.88 49.93 10.43
CA ALA A 339 15.54 48.91 11.24
C ALA A 339 14.64 48.44 12.40
N SER A 340 14.01 49.39 13.10
CA SER A 340 13.06 49.10 14.18
C SER A 340 11.81 48.38 13.66
N ALA A 341 11.29 48.76 12.49
CA ALA A 341 10.15 48.11 11.86
C ALA A 341 10.47 46.64 11.52
N GLN A 342 11.67 46.36 10.98
CA GLN A 342 12.10 44.99 10.72
C GLN A 342 12.24 44.17 12.01
N ASN A 343 12.85 44.75 13.06
CA ASN A 343 12.95 44.09 14.36
C ASN A 343 11.56 43.79 14.96
N ASN A 344 10.64 44.75 14.90
CA ASN A 344 9.28 44.57 15.40
C ASN A 344 8.46 43.56 14.60
N ILE A 345 8.71 43.42 13.28
CA ILE A 345 8.14 42.32 12.48
C ILE A 345 8.58 40.98 13.06
N GLU A 346 9.87 40.79 13.32
CA GLU A 346 10.39 39.55 13.89
C GLU A 346 9.86 39.28 15.31
N LEU A 347 9.75 40.31 16.15
CA LEU A 347 9.11 40.21 17.47
C LEU A 347 7.62 39.80 17.36
N CYS A 348 6.86 40.44 16.47
CA CYS A 348 5.46 40.10 16.23
C CYS A 348 5.31 38.64 15.79
N LYS A 349 6.13 38.18 14.83
CA LYS A 349 6.13 36.78 14.37
C LYS A 349 6.39 35.84 15.53
N LYS A 350 7.43 36.10 16.33
CA LYS A 350 7.80 35.27 17.49
C LYS A 350 6.66 35.17 18.51
N GLN A 351 6.03 36.29 18.87
CA GLN A 351 4.92 36.30 19.82
C GLN A 351 3.67 35.62 19.26
N PHE A 352 3.35 35.87 17.99
CA PHE A 352 2.22 35.22 17.32
C PHE A 352 2.39 33.70 17.27
N ILE A 353 3.58 33.22 16.88
CA ILE A 353 3.90 31.78 16.87
C ILE A 353 3.75 31.21 18.28
N LYS A 354 4.35 31.84 19.30
CA LYS A 354 4.27 31.38 20.69
C LYS A 354 2.82 31.18 21.16
N ILE A 355 1.93 32.14 20.89
CA ILE A 355 0.51 32.04 21.28
C ILE A 355 -0.17 30.87 20.56
N ASN A 356 0.03 30.74 19.25
CA ASN A 356 -0.56 29.65 18.49
C ASN A 356 -0.02 28.28 18.91
N VAL A 357 1.26 28.18 19.31
CA VAL A 357 1.82 26.96 19.89
C VAL A 357 1.11 26.58 21.19
N THR A 358 0.87 27.56 22.09
CA THR A 358 0.12 27.32 23.32
C THR A 358 -1.30 26.85 23.04
N LEU A 359 -2.00 27.49 22.09
CA LEU A 359 -3.36 27.12 21.71
C LEU A 359 -3.42 25.73 21.06
N ALA A 360 -2.48 25.42 20.16
CA ALA A 360 -2.36 24.11 19.53
C ALA A 360 -2.14 23.02 20.58
N ASN A 361 -1.20 23.19 21.51
CA ASN A 361 -0.95 22.23 22.60
C ASN A 361 -2.16 22.02 23.50
N LYS A 362 -2.90 23.09 23.81
CA LYS A 362 -4.15 22.99 24.58
C LYS A 362 -5.20 22.18 23.82
N ALA A 363 -5.41 22.46 22.55
CA ALA A 363 -6.36 21.74 21.69
C ALA A 363 -5.96 20.26 21.54
N ILE A 364 -4.68 19.96 21.29
CA ILE A 364 -4.14 18.59 21.23
C ILE A 364 -4.40 17.83 22.53
N SER A 365 -4.19 18.48 23.68
CA SER A 365 -4.44 17.88 24.99
C SER A 365 -5.93 17.62 25.24
N GLY A 366 -6.80 18.50 24.73
CA GLY A 366 -8.26 18.33 24.72
C GLY A 366 -8.80 17.37 23.66
N LYS A 367 -7.94 16.74 22.85
CA LYS A 367 -8.31 15.89 21.68
C LYS A 367 -9.08 16.65 20.58
N GLU A 368 -9.00 17.98 20.56
CA GLU A 368 -9.61 18.85 19.55
C GLU A 368 -8.68 19.02 18.34
N TYR A 369 -8.42 17.92 17.61
CA TYR A 369 -7.37 17.88 16.59
C TYR A 369 -7.62 18.80 15.37
N GLU A 370 -8.89 19.01 15.01
CA GLU A 370 -9.24 19.97 13.94
C GLU A 370 -8.86 21.40 14.33
N GLU A 371 -9.10 21.76 15.59
CA GLU A 371 -8.77 23.09 16.12
C GLU A 371 -7.25 23.26 16.25
N ALA A 372 -6.55 22.24 16.75
CA ALA A 372 -5.08 22.21 16.75
C ALA A 372 -4.50 22.40 15.33
N SER A 373 -5.09 21.76 14.32
CA SER A 373 -4.67 21.90 12.92
C SER A 373 -4.80 23.34 12.41
N LYS A 374 -5.82 24.09 12.84
CA LYS A 374 -5.99 25.50 12.49
C LYS A 374 -4.83 26.35 13.02
N TYR A 375 -4.48 26.22 14.31
CA TYR A 375 -3.37 26.95 14.90
C TYR A 375 -2.02 26.62 14.25
N ILE A 376 -1.78 25.33 13.94
CA ILE A 376 -0.57 24.91 13.22
C ILE A 376 -0.51 25.56 11.83
N LYS A 377 -1.62 25.64 11.10
CA LYS A 377 -1.68 26.31 9.79
C LYS A 377 -1.36 27.80 9.90
N GLU A 378 -1.84 28.49 10.94
CA GLU A 378 -1.50 29.91 11.15
C GLU A 378 -0.01 30.11 11.41
N ILE A 379 0.66 29.22 12.15
CA ILE A 379 2.11 29.25 12.34
C ILE A 379 2.84 29.10 10.99
N ILE A 380 2.44 28.13 10.17
CA ILE A 380 3.06 27.84 8.86
C ILE A 380 2.92 29.01 7.88
N LYS A 381 1.82 29.77 7.95
CA LYS A 381 1.64 31.00 7.13
C LYS A 381 2.70 32.06 7.44
N ILE A 382 3.18 32.12 8.67
CA ILE A 382 4.18 33.08 9.12
C ILE A 382 5.60 32.58 8.91
N ASP A 383 5.83 31.31 9.25
CA ASP A 383 7.09 30.61 9.04
C ASP A 383 6.83 29.20 8.52
N SER A 384 6.96 29.06 7.20
CA SER A 384 6.75 27.78 6.50
C SER A 384 7.70 26.67 6.94
N LYS A 385 8.83 27.01 7.59
CA LYS A 385 9.85 26.07 8.08
C LYS A 385 9.90 26.01 9.60
N SER A 386 8.85 26.47 10.29
CA SER A 386 8.77 26.49 11.74
C SER A 386 8.99 25.11 12.35
N ALA A 387 10.04 25.00 13.18
CA ALA A 387 10.31 23.79 13.96
C ALA A 387 9.16 23.48 14.93
N ASP A 388 8.54 24.51 15.51
CA ASP A 388 7.38 24.38 16.40
C ASP A 388 6.19 23.74 15.67
N ALA A 389 5.86 24.21 14.46
CA ALA A 389 4.78 23.63 13.66
C ALA A 389 5.06 22.16 13.29
N LYS A 390 6.32 21.84 12.92
CA LYS A 390 6.73 20.45 12.64
C LYS A 390 6.56 19.57 13.88
N ASN A 391 7.01 20.02 15.04
CA ASN A 391 6.89 19.31 16.30
C ASN A 391 5.41 19.09 16.68
N LEU A 392 4.59 20.14 16.63
CA LEU A 392 3.15 20.05 16.91
C LEU A 392 2.45 19.05 16.00
N LYS A 393 2.78 19.04 14.69
CA LYS A 393 2.22 18.06 13.75
C LYS A 393 2.62 16.62 14.11
N SER A 394 3.87 16.41 14.52
CA SER A 394 4.36 15.11 15.00
C SER A 394 3.57 14.65 16.24
N VAL A 395 3.54 15.47 17.29
CA VAL A 395 2.83 15.19 18.56
C VAL A 395 1.35 14.92 18.33
N MET A 396 0.68 15.74 17.50
CA MET A 396 -0.73 15.56 17.16
C MET A 396 -0.97 14.24 16.44
N SER A 397 -0.18 13.94 15.41
CA SER A 397 -0.34 12.72 14.60
C SER A 397 -0.10 11.46 15.43
N ASN A 398 0.88 11.49 16.31
CA ASN A 398 1.15 10.44 17.29
C ASN A 398 -0.08 10.18 18.18
N LYS A 399 -0.63 11.22 18.82
CA LYS A 399 -1.83 11.07 19.68
C LYS A 399 -3.05 10.51 18.93
N ILE A 400 -3.25 10.92 17.68
CA ILE A 400 -4.32 10.39 16.84
C ILE A 400 -4.09 8.90 16.55
N ALA A 401 -2.87 8.51 16.20
CA ALA A 401 -2.53 7.12 15.93
C ALA A 401 -2.78 6.23 17.15
N TYR A 402 -2.34 6.64 18.35
CA TYR A 402 -2.60 5.91 19.59
C TYR A 402 -4.08 5.75 19.89
N ALA A 403 -4.86 6.83 19.77
CA ALA A 403 -6.31 6.77 19.99
C ALA A 403 -6.98 5.81 19.00
N THR A 404 -6.57 5.86 17.72
CA THR A 404 -7.10 4.99 16.66
C THR A 404 -6.73 3.53 16.92
N ALA A 405 -5.47 3.25 17.25
CA ALA A 405 -5.00 1.90 17.53
C ALA A 405 -5.66 1.30 18.78
N THR A 406 -5.90 2.12 19.82
CA THR A 406 -6.65 1.70 21.01
C THR A 406 -8.09 1.29 20.64
N THR A 407 -8.78 2.06 19.80
CA THR A 407 -10.13 1.71 19.32
C THR A 407 -10.11 0.41 18.50
N LEU A 408 -9.19 0.28 17.55
CA LEU A 408 -9.05 -0.93 16.73
C LEU A 408 -8.75 -2.17 17.60
N SER A 409 -7.90 -2.02 18.61
CA SER A 409 -7.60 -3.10 19.56
C SER A 409 -8.83 -3.48 20.41
N ALA A 410 -9.68 -2.53 20.78
CA ALA A 410 -10.93 -2.82 21.47
C ALA A 410 -11.88 -3.64 20.59
N ASP A 411 -11.88 -3.38 19.28
CA ASP A 411 -12.64 -4.12 18.26
C ASP A 411 -11.95 -5.43 17.80
N HIS A 412 -10.89 -5.86 18.48
CA HIS A 412 -10.11 -7.07 18.18
C HIS A 412 -9.42 -7.08 16.81
N LYS A 413 -9.27 -5.90 16.18
CA LYS A 413 -8.52 -5.68 14.94
C LYS A 413 -7.03 -5.48 15.24
N TYR A 414 -6.39 -6.52 15.78
CA TYR A 414 -5.04 -6.43 16.33
C TYR A 414 -3.97 -6.14 15.28
N LYS A 415 -4.13 -6.67 14.07
CA LYS A 415 -3.20 -6.40 12.96
C LYS A 415 -3.21 -4.92 12.62
N GLU A 416 -4.37 -4.37 12.32
CA GLU A 416 -4.53 -2.97 11.93
C GLU A 416 -4.10 -2.03 13.07
N ALA A 417 -4.42 -2.38 14.32
CA ALA A 417 -3.97 -1.62 15.48
C ALA A 417 -2.43 -1.62 15.60
N ALA A 418 -1.77 -2.77 15.45
CA ALA A 418 -0.31 -2.86 15.46
C ALA A 418 0.33 -2.06 14.32
N GLU A 419 -0.26 -2.13 13.11
CA GLU A 419 0.21 -1.37 11.95
C GLU A 419 0.10 0.15 12.17
N ILE A 420 -0.96 0.62 12.83
CA ILE A 420 -1.10 2.03 13.22
C ILE A 420 -0.05 2.43 14.26
N TYR A 421 0.16 1.62 15.30
CA TYR A 421 1.20 1.87 16.31
C TYR A 421 2.60 1.94 15.66
N ALA A 422 2.92 1.01 14.75
CA ALA A 422 4.21 1.00 14.05
C ALA A 422 4.47 2.30 13.27
N THR A 423 3.43 2.98 12.76
CA THR A 423 3.61 4.29 12.09
C THR A 423 4.21 5.36 13.00
N CYS A 424 4.17 5.17 14.32
CA CYS A 424 4.67 6.12 15.29
C CYS A 424 6.20 6.11 15.43
N ASN A 425 6.89 5.07 14.96
CA ASN A 425 8.37 5.00 14.96
C ASN A 425 9.00 6.20 14.25
N LYS A 426 8.37 6.71 13.18
CA LYS A 426 8.83 7.90 12.43
C LYS A 426 8.83 9.20 13.23
N TYR A 427 8.28 9.18 14.45
CA TYR A 427 8.24 10.31 15.38
C TYR A 427 9.22 10.13 16.56
N ASP A 428 10.25 9.28 16.38
CA ASP A 428 11.29 8.99 17.38
C ASP A 428 10.72 8.42 18.69
N ILE A 429 9.64 7.65 18.60
CA ILE A 429 9.10 6.90 19.73
C ILE A 429 9.79 5.56 19.78
N ASP A 430 10.27 5.19 20.98
CA ASP A 430 10.75 3.85 21.27
C ASP A 430 9.59 2.85 21.20
N MET A 431 9.35 2.30 20.00
CA MET A 431 8.32 1.30 19.77
C MET A 431 8.75 -0.07 20.30
N VAL A 432 10.05 -0.37 20.34
CA VAL A 432 10.59 -1.64 20.85
C VAL A 432 10.19 -1.88 22.31
N ASN A 433 10.17 -0.84 23.13
CA ASN A 433 9.76 -0.94 24.55
C ASN A 433 8.31 -0.48 24.81
N ASN A 434 7.52 -0.25 23.77
CA ASN A 434 6.16 0.27 23.92
C ASN A 434 5.16 -0.83 24.32
N THR A 435 4.73 -0.83 25.58
CA THR A 435 3.86 -1.88 26.13
C THR A 435 2.53 -2.05 25.38
N GLU A 436 1.89 -0.96 24.97
CA GLU A 436 0.60 -1.04 24.23
C GLU A 436 0.80 -1.72 22.87
N TYR A 437 1.81 -1.29 22.13
CA TYR A 437 2.17 -1.87 20.85
C TYR A 437 2.57 -3.34 20.97
N ILE A 438 3.45 -3.68 21.92
CA ILE A 438 3.87 -5.07 22.18
C ILE A 438 2.66 -5.96 22.46
N ASN A 439 1.74 -5.50 23.32
CA ASN A 439 0.56 -6.29 23.68
C ASN A 439 -0.35 -6.51 22.47
N VAL A 440 -0.58 -5.49 21.65
CA VAL A 440 -1.42 -5.59 20.46
C VAL A 440 -0.75 -6.46 19.39
N LEU A 441 0.55 -6.25 19.15
CA LEU A 441 1.33 -7.04 18.20
C LEU A 441 1.41 -8.51 18.63
N GLY A 442 1.51 -8.79 19.93
CA GLY A 442 1.49 -10.14 20.49
C GLY A 442 0.18 -10.84 20.23
N LYS A 443 -0.95 -10.16 20.39
CA LYS A 443 -2.27 -10.72 20.03
C LYS A 443 -2.41 -10.99 18.53
N TYR A 444 -1.84 -10.12 17.68
CA TYR A 444 -1.76 -10.40 16.25
C TYR A 444 -0.87 -11.62 15.97
N ALA A 445 0.30 -11.71 16.60
CA ALA A 445 1.20 -12.85 16.47
C ALA A 445 0.54 -14.16 16.89
N GLU A 446 -0.15 -14.18 18.03
CA GLU A 446 -0.90 -15.35 18.49
C GLU A 446 -1.99 -15.76 17.51
N SER A 447 -2.64 -14.80 16.83
CA SER A 447 -3.66 -15.10 15.83
C SER A 447 -3.12 -15.77 14.56
N LEU A 448 -1.81 -15.74 14.34
CA LEU A 448 -1.13 -16.39 13.22
C LEU A 448 -0.69 -17.82 13.53
N VAL A 449 -0.71 -18.23 14.80
CA VAL A 449 -0.33 -19.58 15.20
C VAL A 449 -1.43 -20.56 14.80
N ASP A 450 -1.06 -21.63 14.09
CA ASP A 450 -1.99 -22.73 13.79
C ASP A 450 -2.24 -23.56 15.05
N LYS A 451 -3.46 -23.47 15.58
CA LYS A 451 -3.87 -24.13 16.83
C LYS A 451 -4.34 -25.57 16.62
N THR A 452 -4.35 -26.08 15.40
CA THR A 452 -4.89 -27.42 15.06
C THR A 452 -4.16 -28.55 15.79
N TYR A 453 -2.86 -28.39 16.07
CA TYR A 453 -2.02 -29.42 16.69
C TYR A 453 -1.52 -29.06 18.10
N ILE A 454 -1.98 -27.93 18.64
CA ILE A 454 -1.57 -27.39 19.94
C ILE A 454 -2.56 -27.91 21.00
N ASN A 455 -2.56 -29.21 21.23
CA ASN A 455 -3.44 -29.83 22.23
C ASN A 455 -2.93 -29.50 23.64
N GLN A 456 -3.48 -28.46 24.26
CA GLN A 456 -3.23 -27.99 25.65
C GLN A 456 -1.95 -27.16 25.90
N GLU A 457 -1.21 -26.78 24.86
CA GLU A 457 -0.02 -25.93 25.03
C GLU A 457 -0.33 -24.43 24.93
N ASP A 458 0.47 -23.62 25.61
CA ASP A 458 0.42 -22.17 25.54
C ASP A 458 0.89 -21.69 24.14
N PRO A 459 0.04 -21.05 23.32
CA PRO A 459 0.41 -20.54 22.00
C PRO A 459 1.61 -19.58 22.04
N SER A 460 1.93 -18.98 23.21
CA SER A 460 3.07 -18.10 23.42
C SER A 460 4.45 -18.75 23.21
N ASN A 461 4.51 -20.07 23.08
CA ASN A 461 5.74 -20.79 22.72
C ASN A 461 6.02 -20.78 21.22
N TYR A 462 4.98 -20.59 20.39
CA TYR A 462 5.03 -20.73 18.93
C TYR A 462 5.21 -19.39 18.20
N TYR A 463 5.32 -18.29 18.93
CA TYR A 463 5.68 -17.01 18.34
C TYR A 463 6.59 -16.23 19.27
N THR A 464 7.28 -15.25 18.71
CA THR A 464 8.02 -14.26 19.50
C THR A 464 8.07 -12.93 18.77
N LEU A 465 8.31 -11.87 19.53
CA LEU A 465 8.44 -10.50 19.05
C LEU A 465 9.85 -10.01 19.37
N GLY A 466 10.45 -9.27 18.45
CA GLY A 466 11.70 -8.57 18.73
C GLY A 466 12.22 -7.83 17.52
N ASP A 467 13.02 -6.80 17.77
CA ASP A 467 13.70 -6.00 16.75
C ASP A 467 14.91 -6.77 16.23
N ILE A 468 14.72 -7.65 15.24
CA ILE A 468 15.78 -8.57 14.81
C ILE A 468 16.83 -7.89 13.93
N ASP A 469 16.47 -6.79 13.25
CA ASP A 469 17.37 -6.06 12.37
C ASP A 469 17.74 -4.64 12.83
N ASN A 470 17.40 -4.29 14.07
CA ASN A 470 17.73 -3.03 14.74
C ASN A 470 17.16 -1.79 14.04
N ASP A 471 15.94 -1.88 13.49
CA ASP A 471 15.27 -0.76 12.83
C ASP A 471 14.31 0.05 13.75
N GLY A 472 14.22 -0.36 15.02
CA GLY A 472 13.38 0.27 16.03
C GLY A 472 11.91 -0.18 15.99
N LEU A 473 11.57 -1.16 15.16
CA LEU A 473 10.28 -1.85 15.17
C LEU A 473 10.46 -3.31 15.58
N LEU A 474 9.36 -3.98 15.89
CA LEU A 474 9.36 -5.38 16.29
C LEU A 474 8.95 -6.24 15.09
N GLU A 475 9.74 -7.24 14.75
CA GLU A 475 9.33 -8.31 13.87
C GLU A 475 8.49 -9.35 14.62
N VAL A 476 7.68 -10.10 13.87
CA VAL A 476 6.91 -11.24 14.39
C VAL A 476 7.48 -12.52 13.80
N ALA A 477 8.07 -13.38 14.62
CA ALA A 477 8.47 -14.72 14.23
C ALA A 477 7.40 -15.72 14.69
N VAL A 478 6.96 -16.60 13.79
CA VAL A 478 5.91 -17.61 14.04
C VAL A 478 6.42 -18.97 13.57
N TYR A 479 6.33 -19.97 14.43
CA TYR A 479 6.61 -21.36 14.09
C TYR A 479 5.45 -21.97 13.32
N GLU A 480 5.73 -22.53 12.15
CA GLU A 480 4.77 -23.18 11.26
C GLU A 480 5.06 -24.69 11.22
N ARG A 481 4.16 -25.47 11.84
CA ARG A 481 4.19 -26.93 11.78
C ARG A 481 3.51 -27.40 10.51
N ASN A 482 4.20 -28.19 9.70
CA ASN A 482 3.63 -28.75 8.48
C ASN A 482 3.05 -30.15 8.76
N SER A 483 1.75 -30.31 8.58
CA SER A 483 1.00 -31.52 8.94
C SER A 483 0.62 -32.42 7.75
N SER A 484 1.22 -32.22 6.58
CA SER A 484 0.94 -33.04 5.41
C SER A 484 1.48 -34.47 5.61
N LEU A 485 0.64 -35.32 6.20
CA LEU A 485 0.80 -36.77 6.30
C LEU A 485 0.33 -37.50 5.03
N SER A 486 0.21 -36.80 3.88
CA SER A 486 0.14 -37.50 2.59
C SER A 486 1.53 -38.05 2.30
N SER A 487 1.65 -39.37 2.21
CA SER A 487 2.88 -40.17 2.13
C SER A 487 3.83 -39.89 0.95
N GLU A 488 3.67 -38.79 0.23
CA GLU A 488 4.39 -38.50 -1.02
C GLU A 488 5.23 -37.22 -0.99
N ILE A 489 5.02 -36.27 -0.06
CA ILE A 489 5.85 -35.04 0.06
C ILE A 489 6.06 -34.66 1.53
N TYR A 490 7.28 -34.85 2.05
CA TYR A 490 7.69 -34.29 3.35
C TYR A 490 7.90 -32.78 3.19
N ILE A 491 7.07 -31.97 3.86
CA ILE A 491 7.28 -30.53 3.97
C ILE A 491 7.88 -30.28 5.37
N PRO A 492 9.13 -29.78 5.47
CA PRO A 492 9.76 -29.57 6.76
C PRO A 492 9.05 -28.46 7.54
N ASN A 493 9.11 -28.52 8.86
CA ASN A 493 8.65 -27.42 9.70
C ASN A 493 9.46 -26.15 9.38
N SER A 494 8.85 -24.98 9.60
CA SER A 494 9.50 -23.74 9.24
C SER A 494 9.18 -22.64 10.23
N ILE A 495 9.96 -21.56 10.17
CA ILE A 495 9.68 -20.35 10.92
C ILE A 495 9.49 -19.22 9.93
N LYS A 496 8.36 -18.55 10.06
CA LYS A 496 8.00 -17.38 9.30
C LYS A 496 8.35 -16.12 10.08
N LEU A 497 9.05 -15.20 9.42
CA LEU A 497 9.34 -13.87 9.94
C LEU A 497 8.52 -12.83 9.18
N LEU A 498 7.70 -12.08 9.91
CA LEU A 498 6.95 -10.94 9.39
C LEU A 498 7.61 -9.64 9.82
N LYS A 499 7.71 -8.70 8.89
CA LYS A 499 8.23 -7.36 9.11
C LYS A 499 7.22 -6.29 8.72
N TYR A 500 7.25 -5.16 9.42
CA TYR A 500 6.48 -3.98 9.02
C TYR A 500 7.13 -3.29 7.82
N ILE A 501 6.49 -3.39 6.65
CA ILE A 501 7.00 -2.83 5.39
C ILE A 501 5.85 -2.10 4.69
N ASN A 502 6.09 -0.87 4.24
CA ASN A 502 5.14 -0.08 3.46
C ASN A 502 3.75 0.05 4.10
N GLY A 503 3.70 0.23 5.42
CA GLY A 503 2.44 0.45 6.15
C GLY A 503 1.77 -0.80 6.71
N LYS A 504 2.32 -2.01 6.48
CA LYS A 504 1.70 -3.27 6.90
C LYS A 504 2.70 -4.34 7.31
N TYR A 505 2.27 -5.28 8.15
CA TYR A 505 3.06 -6.50 8.43
C TYR A 505 2.96 -7.49 7.27
N SER A 506 4.12 -7.80 6.67
CA SER A 506 4.25 -8.68 5.50
C SER A 506 5.34 -9.74 5.74
N LEU A 507 5.25 -10.86 5.03
CA LEU A 507 6.29 -11.90 5.04
C LEU A 507 7.62 -11.31 4.57
N MET A 508 8.63 -11.39 5.42
CA MET A 508 10.01 -11.02 5.12
C MET A 508 10.81 -12.23 4.69
N SER A 509 10.80 -13.29 5.51
CA SER A 509 11.57 -14.50 5.27
C SER A 509 10.87 -15.71 5.86
N ARG A 510 11.19 -16.90 5.33
CA ARG A 510 10.83 -18.18 5.91
C ARG A 510 12.06 -19.08 5.91
N VAL A 511 12.37 -19.70 7.04
CA VAL A 511 13.50 -20.61 7.18
C VAL A 511 13.03 -21.98 7.65
N GLN A 512 13.63 -23.04 7.12
CA GLN A 512 13.37 -24.40 7.60
C GLN A 512 13.86 -24.56 9.05
N ASN A 513 13.12 -25.33 9.84
CA ASN A 513 13.51 -25.74 11.19
C ASN A 513 13.36 -27.26 11.32
N ASP A 514 14.39 -27.91 11.87
CA ASP A 514 14.45 -29.37 11.95
C ASP A 514 13.78 -29.94 13.21
N SER A 515 13.27 -29.09 14.11
CA SER A 515 12.53 -29.55 15.28
C SER A 515 11.14 -30.03 14.85
N GLU A 516 10.63 -31.06 15.52
CA GLU A 516 9.26 -31.55 15.29
C GLU A 516 8.24 -30.64 15.97
N ASP A 517 8.64 -30.04 17.11
CA ASP A 517 7.81 -29.12 17.88
C ASP A 517 8.59 -27.93 18.46
N CYS A 518 7.88 -26.86 18.80
CA CYS A 518 8.46 -25.64 19.34
C CYS A 518 8.24 -25.53 20.84
N ILE A 519 9.35 -25.51 21.60
CA ILE A 519 9.31 -25.34 23.06
C ILE A 519 9.38 -23.87 23.43
N LYS A 520 10.27 -23.11 22.79
CA LYS A 520 10.38 -21.67 23.01
C LYS A 520 11.06 -20.96 21.85
N MET A 521 10.55 -19.79 21.49
CA MET A 521 11.21 -18.83 20.63
C MET A 521 11.54 -17.53 21.36
N SER A 522 12.66 -16.91 21.00
CA SER A 522 13.05 -15.59 21.51
C SER A 522 13.87 -14.83 20.48
N ILE A 523 13.50 -13.59 20.18
CA ILE A 523 14.38 -12.66 19.46
C ILE A 523 15.14 -11.86 20.50
N SER A 524 16.48 -11.95 20.47
CA SER A 524 17.33 -11.26 21.44
C SER A 524 18.75 -11.06 20.92
N LYS A 525 19.60 -10.41 21.72
CA LYS A 525 20.99 -10.14 21.37
C LYS A 525 21.78 -11.46 21.32
N ALA A 526 22.42 -11.73 20.19
CA ALA A 526 23.20 -12.95 19.97
C ALA A 526 24.70 -12.71 20.16
N LYS A 527 25.25 -11.67 19.53
CA LYS A 527 26.66 -11.29 19.69
C LYS A 527 26.91 -9.87 19.18
N GLY A 528 27.67 -9.06 19.92
CA GLY A 528 27.86 -7.66 19.55
C GLY A 528 26.49 -7.02 19.36
N ASP A 529 26.27 -6.20 18.32
CA ASP A 529 24.96 -5.62 18.00
C ASP A 529 24.06 -6.49 17.10
N ILE A 530 24.42 -7.76 16.91
CA ILE A 530 23.63 -8.71 16.12
C ILE A 530 22.54 -9.30 17.02
N ASN A 531 21.29 -9.07 16.65
CA ASN A 531 20.15 -9.79 17.21
C ASN A 531 19.92 -11.07 16.42
N GLY A 532 19.40 -12.08 17.09
CA GLY A 532 19.11 -13.38 16.51
C GLY A 532 17.81 -13.95 17.03
N LEU A 533 17.24 -14.84 16.24
CA LEU A 533 16.09 -15.65 16.61
C LEU A 533 16.58 -16.98 17.16
N PHE A 534 16.38 -17.16 18.46
CA PHE A 534 16.69 -18.34 19.22
C PHE A 534 15.49 -19.27 19.26
N VAL A 535 15.70 -20.56 19.00
CA VAL A 535 14.63 -21.55 18.94
C VAL A 535 15.05 -22.80 19.70
N SER A 536 14.28 -23.13 20.73
CA SER A 536 14.34 -24.39 21.47
C SER A 536 13.19 -25.24 20.98
N GLY A 537 13.51 -26.41 20.43
CA GLY A 537 12.53 -27.33 19.89
C GLY A 537 12.70 -28.75 20.41
N ALA A 538 11.68 -29.56 20.20
CA ALA A 538 11.67 -30.99 20.52
C ALA A 538 11.93 -31.83 19.26
N ILE A 539 12.67 -32.92 19.42
CA ILE A 539 12.83 -33.98 18.43
C ILE A 539 12.36 -35.29 19.08
N GLY A 540 11.25 -35.85 18.59
CA GLY A 540 10.59 -36.97 19.22
C GLY A 540 10.10 -36.65 20.65
N SER A 541 9.81 -37.69 21.43
CA SER A 541 9.18 -37.52 22.75
C SER A 541 10.13 -37.04 23.86
N HIS A 542 11.45 -37.10 23.64
CA HIS A 542 12.42 -36.93 24.72
C HIS A 542 13.63 -36.08 24.38
N SER A 543 13.93 -35.79 23.12
CA SER A 543 15.15 -35.06 22.74
C SER A 543 14.87 -33.61 22.40
N GLY A 544 15.91 -32.78 22.54
CA GLY A 544 15.85 -31.35 22.27
C GLY A 544 16.75 -30.94 21.11
N SER A 545 16.46 -29.78 20.54
CA SER A 545 17.31 -29.11 19.56
C SER A 545 17.32 -27.61 19.82
N GLN A 546 18.50 -27.00 19.72
CA GLN A 546 18.68 -25.56 19.76
C GLN A 546 19.16 -25.05 18.40
N SER A 547 18.46 -24.05 17.89
CA SER A 547 18.81 -23.36 16.65
C SER A 547 18.91 -21.86 16.88
N LEU A 548 19.81 -21.21 16.13
CA LEU A 548 19.97 -19.77 16.11
C LEU A 548 19.92 -19.30 14.66
N TYR A 549 19.07 -18.31 14.39
CA TYR A 549 18.95 -17.68 13.09
C TYR A 549 19.28 -16.19 13.18
N ILE A 550 19.87 -15.64 12.13
CA ILE A 550 20.22 -14.21 12.01
C ILE A 550 19.76 -13.66 10.67
N ILE A 551 19.64 -12.35 10.56
CA ILE A 551 19.43 -11.69 9.27
C ILE A 551 20.77 -11.57 8.54
N LYS A 552 20.83 -12.10 7.32
CA LYS A 552 21.95 -11.92 6.40
C LYS A 552 21.39 -11.63 5.02
N ASP A 553 21.83 -10.54 4.42
CA ASP A 553 21.41 -10.10 3.08
C ASP A 553 19.86 -9.98 2.93
N GLY A 554 19.18 -9.61 4.03
CA GLY A 554 17.72 -9.45 4.07
C GLY A 554 16.93 -10.74 4.31
N GLU A 555 17.59 -11.88 4.46
CA GLU A 555 16.96 -13.16 4.71
C GLU A 555 17.31 -13.73 6.09
N LEU A 556 16.39 -14.51 6.65
CA LEU A 556 16.61 -15.24 7.90
C LEU A 556 17.37 -16.54 7.59
N VAL A 557 18.61 -16.65 8.05
CA VAL A 557 19.50 -17.79 7.80
C VAL A 557 19.99 -18.41 9.10
N SER A 558 20.33 -19.71 9.07
CA SER A 558 20.96 -20.37 10.23
C SER A 558 22.32 -19.73 10.52
N ALA A 559 22.55 -19.37 11.78
CA ALA A 559 23.83 -18.89 12.28
C ALA A 559 24.77 -20.05 12.67
N LEU A 560 24.27 -21.30 12.69
CA LEU A 560 25.03 -22.49 13.06
C LEU A 560 25.11 -23.44 11.87
N ASP A 561 26.27 -24.09 11.67
CA ASP A 561 26.40 -25.17 10.67
C ASP A 561 25.52 -26.38 11.03
N LYS A 562 25.30 -26.61 12.33
CA LYS A 562 24.40 -27.64 12.85
C LYS A 562 23.69 -27.14 14.11
N SER A 563 22.43 -27.50 14.26
CA SER A 563 21.70 -27.31 15.52
C SER A 563 22.36 -28.09 16.65
N ILE A 564 22.25 -27.56 17.87
CA ILE A 564 22.76 -28.24 19.07
C ILE A 564 21.68 -29.23 19.51
N ASN A 565 21.90 -30.51 19.21
CA ASN A 565 21.02 -31.57 19.65
C ASN A 565 21.34 -31.95 21.10
N SER A 566 20.30 -32.27 21.85
CA SER A 566 20.41 -32.69 23.24
C SER A 566 19.57 -33.91 23.54
N VAL A 567 20.05 -34.75 24.46
CA VAL A 567 19.28 -35.93 24.91
C VAL A 567 17.93 -35.53 25.49
N TYR A 568 17.83 -34.35 26.12
CA TYR A 568 16.61 -33.79 26.67
C TYR A 568 16.35 -32.35 26.18
N PRO A 569 15.09 -31.89 26.07
CA PRO A 569 14.76 -30.49 25.95
C PRO A 569 15.51 -29.61 26.92
N SER A 570 15.98 -28.48 26.43
CA SER A 570 16.83 -27.56 27.19
C SER A 570 16.35 -26.11 27.04
N PRO A 571 16.56 -25.26 28.05
CA PRO A 571 16.10 -23.88 28.02
C PRO A 571 17.03 -22.98 27.20
N ILE A 572 16.48 -21.86 26.76
CA ILE A 572 17.26 -20.71 26.28
C ILE A 572 17.14 -19.62 27.33
N LYS A 573 18.27 -19.05 27.76
CA LYS A 573 18.27 -18.11 28.89
C LYS A 573 19.52 -17.24 28.86
N GLU A 574 19.39 -16.04 29.41
CA GLU A 574 20.53 -15.19 29.77
C GLU A 574 21.11 -15.67 31.12
N ILE A 575 22.39 -16.00 31.17
CA ILE A 575 23.01 -16.65 32.36
C ILE A 575 24.07 -15.82 33.09
N ASP A 576 24.50 -14.67 32.55
CA ASP A 576 25.65 -13.94 33.10
C ASP A 576 25.52 -12.40 33.21
N GLY A 577 24.32 -11.84 33.02
CA GLY A 577 24.11 -10.39 33.12
C GLY A 577 24.52 -9.60 31.87
N GLY A 578 25.03 -10.29 30.82
CA GLY A 578 25.50 -9.69 29.57
C GLY A 578 24.42 -9.28 28.58
N LYS A 579 23.12 -9.52 28.87
CA LYS A 579 21.99 -9.32 27.95
C LYS A 579 22.09 -10.10 26.62
N ILE A 580 22.98 -11.06 26.55
CA ILE A 580 23.08 -12.01 25.44
C ILE A 580 22.33 -13.26 25.88
N LEU A 581 21.60 -13.86 24.95
CA LEU A 581 20.85 -15.07 25.22
C LEU A 581 21.72 -16.29 24.87
N GLU A 582 21.83 -17.25 25.80
CA GLU A 582 22.61 -18.47 25.58
C GLU A 582 21.73 -19.65 25.14
N LEU A 583 22.30 -20.46 24.22
CA LEU A 583 21.77 -21.77 23.83
C LEU A 583 22.21 -22.81 24.88
N SER A 584 21.57 -23.98 24.91
CA SER A 584 22.01 -25.02 25.85
C SER A 584 21.79 -26.46 25.36
N SER A 585 22.55 -27.41 25.89
CA SER A 585 22.28 -28.84 25.74
C SER A 585 22.10 -29.48 27.10
N LEU A 586 21.13 -30.40 27.21
CA LEU A 586 20.88 -31.16 28.42
C LEU A 586 21.17 -32.64 28.19
N GLU A 587 22.23 -33.12 28.83
CA GLU A 587 22.78 -34.46 28.66
C GLU A 587 22.62 -35.31 29.92
N ARG A 588 22.74 -36.63 29.78
CA ARG A 588 22.85 -37.54 30.94
C ARG A 588 24.17 -37.27 31.66
N ASP A 589 24.15 -37.29 32.98
CA ASP A 589 25.38 -37.27 33.76
C ASP A 589 26.06 -38.65 33.71
N PRO A 590 27.22 -38.78 33.03
CA PRO A 590 27.89 -40.07 32.90
C PRO A 590 28.43 -40.59 34.24
N LYS A 591 28.50 -39.74 35.27
CA LYS A 591 28.98 -40.11 36.61
C LYS A 591 27.85 -40.53 37.55
N ASP A 592 26.60 -40.34 37.17
CA ASP A 592 25.43 -40.81 37.92
C ASP A 592 24.84 -42.06 37.24
N PRO A 593 24.94 -43.24 37.88
CA PRO A 593 24.35 -44.48 37.37
C PRO A 593 22.82 -44.41 37.23
N SER A 594 22.18 -43.45 37.90
CA SER A 594 20.73 -43.22 37.85
C SER A 594 20.30 -42.20 36.80
N SER A 595 21.23 -41.61 36.04
CA SER A 595 20.99 -40.57 35.01
C SER A 595 20.08 -40.99 33.84
N SER A 596 19.80 -42.29 33.70
CA SER A 596 18.79 -42.81 32.77
C SER A 596 17.34 -42.66 33.27
N ASN A 597 17.16 -42.38 34.56
CA ASN A 597 15.85 -42.21 35.21
C ASN A 597 15.50 -40.72 35.34
N LYS A 598 14.20 -40.42 35.48
CA LYS A 598 13.70 -39.03 35.59
C LYS A 598 14.35 -38.23 36.73
N VAL A 599 14.79 -38.93 37.79
CA VAL A 599 15.33 -38.40 39.06
C VAL A 599 16.88 -38.35 39.09
N GLY A 600 17.55 -38.86 38.05
CA GLY A 600 19.02 -38.82 37.97
C GLY A 600 19.53 -37.44 37.55
N SER A 601 20.78 -37.14 37.95
CA SER A 601 21.44 -35.90 37.58
C SER A 601 21.66 -35.79 36.07
N LYS A 602 21.63 -34.57 35.59
CA LYS A 602 21.83 -34.19 34.20
C LYS A 602 22.90 -33.12 34.12
N ILE A 603 23.57 -33.02 32.97
CA ILE A 603 24.56 -31.99 32.70
C ILE A 603 23.95 -30.98 31.75
N LEU A 604 23.74 -29.76 32.24
CA LEU A 604 23.30 -28.62 31.45
C LEU A 604 24.54 -27.84 31.01
N THR A 605 24.78 -27.80 29.71
CA THR A 605 25.86 -26.99 29.13
C THR A 605 25.27 -25.79 28.41
N TRP A 606 25.76 -24.61 28.76
CA TRP A 606 25.38 -23.34 28.16
C TRP A 606 26.40 -22.91 27.12
N TYR A 607 25.91 -22.37 26.00
CA TYR A 607 26.70 -22.00 24.84
C TYR A 607 26.41 -20.57 24.38
N LYS A 608 27.47 -19.88 23.99
CA LYS A 608 27.41 -18.60 23.27
C LYS A 608 27.74 -18.83 21.81
N TRP A 609 27.04 -18.13 20.91
CA TRP A 609 27.41 -18.12 19.50
C TRP A 609 28.80 -17.51 19.31
N ASP A 610 29.64 -18.15 18.52
CA ASP A 610 31.01 -17.71 18.26
C ASP A 610 31.08 -16.53 17.28
N GLY A 611 29.94 -16.11 16.70
CA GLY A 611 29.84 -15.04 15.71
C GLY A 611 30.08 -15.48 14.27
N GLU A 612 30.33 -16.77 14.06
CA GLU A 612 30.54 -17.39 12.75
C GLU A 612 29.50 -18.50 12.55
N ARG A 613 29.90 -19.77 12.70
CA ARG A 613 29.05 -20.94 12.42
C ARG A 613 28.97 -21.95 13.56
N GLY A 614 29.55 -21.63 14.71
CA GLY A 614 29.68 -22.53 15.85
C GLY A 614 29.32 -21.88 17.18
N VAL A 615 29.68 -22.57 18.26
CA VAL A 615 29.43 -22.09 19.61
C VAL A 615 30.62 -22.34 20.53
N ILE A 616 30.71 -21.52 21.58
CA ILE A 616 31.72 -21.62 22.64
C ILE A 616 30.99 -21.95 23.94
N THR A 617 31.51 -22.93 24.69
CA THR A 617 30.99 -23.27 26.02
C THR A 617 31.15 -22.08 26.98
N ALA A 618 30.03 -21.61 27.52
CA ALA A 618 30.00 -20.53 28.49
C ALA A 618 30.00 -21.05 29.94
N LYS A 619 29.21 -22.09 30.23
CA LYS A 619 29.05 -22.66 31.57
C LYS A 619 28.60 -24.11 31.50
N VAL A 620 29.00 -24.92 32.48
CA VAL A 620 28.53 -26.31 32.66
C VAL A 620 28.01 -26.45 34.08
N GLU A 621 26.81 -27.00 34.22
CA GLU A 621 26.12 -27.18 35.50
C GLU A 621 25.60 -28.60 35.63
N GLN A 622 25.70 -29.16 36.84
CA GLN A 622 25.01 -30.39 37.19
C GLN A 622 23.66 -30.03 37.80
N ILE A 623 22.57 -30.55 37.24
CA ILE A 623 21.22 -30.34 37.73
C ILE A 623 20.63 -31.67 38.20
N HIS A 624 19.84 -31.65 39.28
CA HIS A 624 19.21 -32.83 39.88
C HIS A 624 17.70 -32.85 39.61
#